data_AF-A0A940EK17-F1
#
_entry.id   AF-A0A940EK17-F1
#
_cell.length_a   1.000
_cell.length_b   1.000
_cell.length_c   1.000
_cell.angle_alpha   90.00
_cell.angle_beta   90.00
_cell.angle_gamma   90.00
#
_symmetry.space_group_name_H-M   'P 1'
#
loop_
_entity.id
_entity.type
_entity.pdbx_description
1 polymer ?
#
loop_
_entity_poly.entity_id
_entity_poly.type
_entity_poly.pdbx_seq_one_letter_code
_entity_poly.pdbx_strand_id
1 'polypeptide(L)' 'MLRRAYVDGIMRTAESAGAEIIRTPQDTFYGGYPGYFTDPDGHLWEVVWNPQMLPAD' A
#
# COMPACT_ATOMS: atom_id res chain seq x y z
N MET A 1 4.31 -0.14 15.76
CA MET A 1 5.31 -0.92 14.99
C MET A 1 4.87 -0.94 13.53
N LEU A 2 5.55 -0.19 12.65
CA LEU A 2 5.22 -0.09 11.22
C LEU A 2 5.92 -1.23 10.46
N ARG A 3 5.16 -2.08 9.76
CA ARG A 3 5.69 -3.30 9.08
C ARG A 3 5.17 -3.38 7.64
N ARG A 4 6.00 -3.95 6.73
CA ARG A 4 5.63 -4.27 5.34
C ARG A 4 4.30 -5.02 5.22
N ALA A 5 4.09 -6.04 6.07
CA ALA A 5 2.90 -6.88 6.05
C ALA A 5 1.57 -6.13 6.30
N TYR A 6 1.61 -4.90 6.83
CA TYR A 6 0.40 -4.10 6.97
C TYR A 6 -0.09 -3.55 5.65
N VAL A 7 0.80 -3.33 4.68
CA VAL A 7 0.41 -2.98 3.31
C VAL A 7 -0.45 -4.11 2.73
N ASP A 8 0.01 -5.36 2.84
CA ASP A 8 -0.77 -6.52 2.37
C ASP A 8 -2.15 -6.63 3.05
N GLY A 9 -2.20 -6.36 4.35
CA GLY A 9 -3.45 -6.35 5.11
C GLY A 9 -4.44 -5.29 4.65
N ILE A 10 -3.96 -4.06 4.44
CA ILE A 10 -4.79 -2.95 3.95
C ILE A 10 -5.27 -3.24 2.53
N MET A 11 -4.40 -3.74 1.65
CA MET A 11 -4.75 -4.07 0.27
C MET A 11 -5.85 -5.15 0.19
N ARG A 12 -5.76 -6.21 0.99
CA ARG A 12 -6.83 -7.21 1.09
C ARG A 12 -8.14 -6.62 1.63
N THR A 13 -8.05 -5.69 2.58
CA THR A 13 -9.22 -5.02 3.13
C THR A 13 -9.89 -4.15 2.05
N ALA A 14 -9.10 -3.39 1.29
CA ALA A 14 -9.58 -2.56 0.19
C ALA A 14 -10.26 -3.42 -0.89
N GLU A 15 -9.61 -4.50 -1.35
CA GLU A 15 -10.20 -5.44 -2.31
C GLU A 15 -11.53 -6.01 -1.80
N SER A 16 -11.59 -6.44 -0.53
CA SER A 16 -12.83 -6.94 0.07
C SER A 16 -13.94 -5.90 0.19
N ALA A 17 -13.59 -4.61 0.19
CA ALA A 17 -14.52 -3.48 0.21
C ALA A 17 -14.96 -3.02 -1.19
N GLY A 18 -14.49 -3.68 -2.25
CA GLY A 18 -14.85 -3.37 -3.63
C GLY A 18 -13.84 -2.48 -4.37
N ALA A 19 -12.67 -2.24 -3.80
CA ALA A 19 -11.59 -1.59 -4.53
C ALA A 19 -11.00 -2.51 -5.62
N GLU A 20 -10.57 -1.93 -6.73
CA GLU A 20 -9.85 -2.64 -7.78
C GLU A 20 -8.35 -2.55 -7.51
N ILE A 21 -7.68 -3.70 -7.41
CA ILE A 21 -6.22 -3.74 -7.23
C ILE A 21 -5.52 -3.42 -8.54
N ILE A 22 -4.89 -2.25 -8.60
CA ILE A 22 -4.13 -1.78 -9.76
C ILE A 22 -2.72 -2.37 -9.77
N ARG A 23 -2.10 -2.51 -8.59
CA ARG A 23 -0.78 -3.13 -8.44
C ARG A 23 -0.63 -3.75 -7.07
N THR A 24 -0.31 -5.04 -7.08
CA THR A 24 -0.03 -5.82 -5.86
C THR A 24 1.24 -5.29 -5.16
N PRO A 25 1.30 -5.33 -3.82
CA PRO A 25 2.47 -4.88 -3.09
C PRO A 25 3.74 -5.65 -3.42
N GLN A 26 4.84 -4.94 -3.63
CA GLN A 26 6.15 -5.51 -3.92
C GLN A 26 7.26 -4.55 -3.49
N ASP A 27 8.45 -5.09 -3.17
CA ASP A 27 9.62 -4.25 -2.94
C ASP A 27 9.99 -3.50 -4.24
N THR A 28 10.42 -2.25 -4.10
CA THR A 28 10.97 -1.44 -5.20
C THR A 28 12.50 -1.44 -5.13
N PHE A 29 13.16 -1.15 -6.25
CA PHE A 29 14.63 -1.08 -6.28
C PHE A 29 15.20 0.14 -5.53
N TYR A 30 14.39 1.19 -5.35
CA TYR A 30 14.76 2.43 -4.68
C TYR A 30 14.25 2.50 -3.22
N GLY A 31 13.69 1.42 -2.71
CA GLY A 31 13.19 1.33 -1.34
C GLY A 31 11.70 1.62 -1.20
N GLY A 32 11.11 0.96 -0.20
CA GLY A 32 9.67 0.97 0.06
C GLY A 32 8.96 -0.28 -0.46
N TYR A 33 7.73 -0.46 0.03
CA TYR A 33 6.84 -1.57 -0.31
C TYR A 33 5.44 -0.99 -0.60
N PRO A 34 5.20 -0.46 -1.82
CA PRO A 34 3.92 0.16 -2.19
C PRO A 34 2.97 -0.84 -2.84
N GLY A 35 1.67 -0.67 -2.58
CA GLY A 35 0.55 -1.25 -3.32
C GLY A 35 -0.42 -0.15 -3.76
N TYR A 36 -1.17 -0.42 -4.83
CA TYR A 36 -2.08 0.56 -5.44
C TYR A 36 -3.44 -0.05 -5.72
N PHE A 37 -4.50 0.70 -5.42
CA PHE A 37 -5.87 0.34 -5.76
C PHE A 37 -6.68 1.58 -6.15
N THR A 38 -7.77 1.39 -6.87
CA THR A 38 -8.81 2.40 -7.07
C THR A 38 -10.00 2.08 -6.17
N ASP A 39 -10.53 3.09 -5.48
CA ASP A 39 -11.79 2.93 -4.73
C ASP A 39 -12.99 2.83 -5.69
N PRO A 40 -14.20 2.46 -5.21
CA PRO A 40 -15.39 2.33 -6.06
C PRO A 40 -15.80 3.61 -6.80
N ASP A 41 -15.35 4.78 -6.33
CA ASP A 41 -15.60 6.07 -6.97
C ASP A 41 -14.52 6.41 -8.02
N GLY A 42 -13.49 5.57 -8.16
CA GLY A 42 -12.43 5.67 -9.16
C GLY A 42 -11.20 6.46 -8.71
N HIS A 43 -11.06 6.82 -7.43
CA HIS A 43 -9.85 7.52 -6.96
C HIS A 43 -8.70 6.53 -6.76
N LEU A 44 -7.51 6.89 -7.25
CA LEU A 44 -6.30 6.09 -7.09
C LEU A 44 -5.65 6.35 -5.72
N TRP A 45 -5.40 5.27 -4.98
CA TRP A 45 -4.73 5.27 -3.70
C TRP A 45 -3.40 4.52 -3.76
N GLU A 46 -2.40 5.02 -3.02
CA GLU A 46 -1.16 4.32 -2.72
C GLU A 46 -1.12 3.99 -1.22
N VAL A 47 -0.84 2.73 -0.91
CA VAL A 47 -0.52 2.28 0.44
C VAL A 47 0.93 1.83 0.44
N VAL A 48 1.77 2.50 1.22
CA VAL A 48 3.21 2.25 1.19
C VAL A 48 3.79 2.14 2.60
N TRP A 49 4.60 1.10 2.81
CA TRP A 49 5.56 1.10 3.90
C TRP A 49 6.90 1.61 3.36
N ASN A 50 7.31 2.80 3.79
CA ASN A 50 8.60 3.38 3.43
C ASN A 50 9.44 3.71 4.67
N PRO A 51 10.45 2.88 5.02
CA PRO A 51 11.26 3.10 6.21
C PRO A 51 12.16 4.35 6.10
N GLN A 52 12.41 4.86 4.89
CA GLN A 52 13.21 6.06 4.69
C GLN A 52 12.43 7.36 4.95
N MET A 53 11.11 7.28 5.06
CA MET A 53 10.23 8.42 5.36
C MET A 53 9.78 8.45 6.82
N LEU A 54 10.34 7.60 7.67
CA LEU A 54 10.08 7.67 9.11
C LEU A 54 10.68 8.96 9.66
N PRO A 55 9.98 9.66 10.59
CA PRO A 55 10.56 10.79 11.30
C PRO A 55 11.90 10.40 11.93
N ALA A 56 12.85 11.33 11.94
CA ALA A 56 13.98 11.21 12.84
C ALA A 56 13.49 11.25 14.29
N ASP A 57 14.18 10.52 15.17
CA ASP A 57 13.90 10.49 16.60
C ASP A 57 13.91 11.89 17.25
#